data_AF-A0A3P1VYZ6-F1
#
_entry.id   AF-A0A3P1VYZ6-F1
#
_cell.length_a   1.000
_cell.length_b   1.000
_cell.length_c   1.000
_cell.angle_alpha   90.00
_cell.angle_beta   90.00
_cell.angle_gamma   90.00
#
_symmetry.space_group_name_H-M   'P 1'
#
loop_
_entity.id
_entity.type
_entity.pdbx_description
1 polymer ?
#
loop_
_entity_poly.entity_id
_entity_poly.type
_entity_poly.pdbx_seq_one_letter_code
_entity_poly.pdbx_strand_id
1 'polypeptide(L)'
;MYKLENLSEIVYLKNTQIDSRTTLYFETCTLIKIGNIVIFNGYLKTNYNGYINSPGVALFNLPYLPYKGETWIEPFFTLRSNGIFEVGAHGGYPSNKINNPRHINFVYVSNG
;
A
#
# COMPACT_ATOMS: atom_id res chain seq x y z
N MET A 1 3.11 -14.26 37.12
CA MET A 1 2.37 -14.84 35.97
C MET A 1 2.34 -13.78 34.90
N TYR A 2 3.19 -13.86 33.87
CA TYR A 2 3.15 -12.89 32.78
C TYR A 2 1.95 -13.25 31.89
N LYS A 3 0.94 -12.38 31.89
CA LYS A 3 -0.22 -12.51 31.02
C LYS A 3 0.26 -12.25 29.59
N LEU A 4 0.15 -13.26 28.72
CA LEU A 4 0.57 -13.18 27.33
C LEU A 4 -0.47 -12.35 26.54
N GLU A 5 -0.56 -11.05 26.83
CA GLU A 5 -1.48 -10.12 26.17
C GLU A 5 -0.88 -9.66 24.83
N ASN A 6 -0.84 -10.54 23.83
CA ASN A 6 -0.78 -10.21 22.39
C ASN A 6 -0.53 -11.48 21.56
N LEU A 7 -1.46 -12.44 21.61
CA LEU A 7 -1.68 -13.29 20.44
C LEU A 7 -2.40 -12.39 19.43
N SER A 8 -1.62 -11.61 18.68
CA SER A 8 -2.11 -10.56 17.79
C SER A 8 -3.13 -11.13 16.79
N GLU A 9 -4.38 -10.71 16.92
CA GLU A 9 -5.43 -11.05 15.96
C GLU A 9 -4.96 -10.69 14.54
N ILE A 10 -5.05 -11.66 13.62
CA ILE A 10 -4.68 -11.42 12.23
C ILE A 10 -5.88 -10.77 11.54
N VAL A 11 -5.73 -9.53 11.12
CA VAL A 11 -6.77 -8.80 10.40
C VAL A 11 -6.52 -8.90 8.89
N TYR A 12 -7.57 -9.20 8.13
CA TYR A 12 -7.55 -9.27 6.68
C TYR A 12 -8.55 -8.28 6.08
N LEU A 13 -8.06 -7.33 5.29
CA LEU A 13 -8.89 -6.42 4.50
C LEU A 13 -8.67 -6.69 3.01
N LYS A 14 -9.75 -6.68 2.23
CA LYS A 14 -9.71 -6.89 0.78
C LYS A 14 -10.33 -5.70 0.05
N ASN A 15 -9.69 -5.27 -1.04
CA ASN A 15 -10.22 -4.26 -1.96
C ASN A 15 -10.77 -3.02 -1.25
N THR A 16 -12.07 -2.74 -1.38
CA THR A 16 -12.75 -1.58 -0.81
C THR A 16 -12.78 -1.55 0.72
N GLN A 17 -12.50 -2.67 1.39
CA GLN A 17 -12.31 -2.69 2.84
C GLN A 17 -11.02 -1.97 3.27
N ILE A 18 -10.06 -1.77 2.34
CA ILE A 18 -8.84 -1.00 2.57
C ILE A 18 -9.13 0.49 2.34
N ASP A 19 -9.58 0.84 1.13
CA ASP A 19 -10.02 2.18 0.70
C ASP A 19 -10.87 2.00 -0.57
N SER A 20 -11.93 2.80 -0.74
CA SER A 20 -12.84 2.70 -1.88
C SER A 20 -12.14 2.91 -3.24
N ARG A 21 -11.07 3.71 -3.27
CA ARG A 21 -10.27 4.03 -4.46
C ARG A 21 -9.38 2.89 -4.92
N THR A 22 -9.15 1.86 -4.12
CA THR A 22 -8.28 0.71 -4.50
C THR A 22 -8.73 0.06 -5.82
N THR A 23 -10.03 0.00 -6.06
CA THR A 23 -10.63 -0.60 -7.27
C THR A 23 -10.33 0.17 -8.56
N LEU A 24 -9.85 1.43 -8.47
CA LEU A 24 -9.41 2.23 -9.62
C LEU A 24 -8.05 1.77 -10.17
N TYR A 25 -7.26 1.04 -9.37
CA TYR A 25 -5.88 0.69 -9.69
C TYR A 25 -5.65 -0.82 -9.69
N PHE A 26 -6.28 -1.56 -8.77
CA PHE A 26 -6.04 -3.00 -8.56
C PHE A 26 -7.25 -3.86 -8.93
N GLU A 27 -7.00 -4.96 -9.63
CA GLU A 27 -7.99 -6.02 -9.89
C GLU A 27 -8.39 -6.68 -8.57
N THR A 28 -7.38 -6.96 -7.76
CA THR A 28 -7.52 -7.47 -6.41
C THR A 28 -6.38 -6.94 -5.55
N CYS A 29 -6.69 -6.60 -4.30
CA CYS A 29 -5.68 -6.30 -3.29
C CYS A 29 -6.11 -6.77 -1.90
N THR A 30 -5.10 -7.02 -1.08
CA THR A 30 -5.21 -7.51 0.29
C THR A 30 -4.28 -6.73 1.19
N LEU A 31 -4.74 -6.41 2.39
CA LEU A 31 -3.95 -5.85 3.47
C LEU A 31 -4.08 -6.78 4.67
N ILE A 32 -2.95 -7.27 5.16
CA ILE A 32 -2.87 -8.20 6.29
C ILE A 32 -2.14 -7.47 7.42
N LYS A 33 -2.74 -7.41 8.60
CA LYS A 33 -2.06 -6.92 9.82
C LYS A 33 -1.85 -8.07 10.79
N ILE A 34 -0.60 -8.25 11.21
CA ILE A 34 -0.17 -9.24 12.20
C ILE A 34 0.62 -8.48 13.26
N GLY A 35 -0.04 -8.13 14.36
CA GLY A 35 0.53 -7.24 15.38
C GLY A 35 0.88 -5.89 14.74
N ASN A 36 2.16 -5.51 14.79
CA ASN A 36 2.64 -4.26 14.19
C ASN A 36 3.13 -4.44 12.74
N ILE A 37 3.06 -5.65 12.17
CA ILE A 37 3.49 -5.88 10.80
C ILE A 37 2.28 -5.73 9.89
N VAL A 38 2.43 -4.95 8.83
CA VAL A 38 1.41 -4.80 7.79
C VAL A 38 1.98 -5.20 6.45
N ILE A 39 1.24 -6.06 5.75
CA ILE A 39 1.60 -6.62 4.45
C ILE A 39 0.52 -6.20 3.45
N PHE A 40 0.92 -5.48 2.40
CA PHE A 40 0.04 -5.18 1.27
C PHE A 40 0.44 -6.06 0.08
N ASN A 41 -0.57 -6.66 -0.57
CA ASN A 41 -0.40 -7.32 -1.85
C ASN A 41 -1.51 -6.86 -2.79
N GLY A 42 -1.15 -6.40 -3.99
CA GLY A 42 -2.11 -5.96 -5.00
C GLY A 42 -1.67 -6.35 -6.41
N TYR A 43 -2.63 -6.75 -7.25
CA TYR A 43 -2.41 -6.95 -8.67
C TYR A 43 -3.01 -5.78 -9.47
N LEU A 44 -2.15 -5.01 -10.14
CA LEU A 44 -2.58 -3.87 -10.95
C LEU A 44 -3.37 -4.32 -12.19
N LYS A 45 -4.42 -3.57 -12.54
CA LYS A 45 -5.25 -3.83 -13.73
C LYS A 45 -4.51 -3.54 -15.03
N THR A 46 -5.04 -4.00 -16.16
CA THR A 46 -4.54 -3.58 -17.49
C THR A 46 -5.02 -2.17 -17.86
N ASN A 47 -6.22 -1.79 -17.40
CA ASN A 47 -6.83 -0.47 -17.62
C ASN A 47 -6.93 0.32 -16.31
N TYR A 48 -5.84 0.38 -15.52
CA TYR A 48 -5.85 1.22 -14.32
C TYR A 48 -5.98 2.70 -14.69
N ASN A 49 -6.43 3.50 -13.72
CA ASN A 49 -6.38 4.94 -13.85
C ASN A 49 -4.92 5.41 -14.07
N GLY A 50 -4.67 6.10 -15.19
CA GLY A 50 -3.33 6.54 -15.62
C GLY A 50 -2.63 7.47 -14.64
N TYR A 51 -3.33 8.02 -13.65
CA TYR A 51 -2.73 8.77 -12.54
C TYR A 51 -1.67 8.01 -11.74
N ILE A 52 -1.65 6.66 -11.81
CA ILE A 52 -0.58 5.85 -11.20
C ILE A 52 0.82 6.15 -11.76
N ASN A 53 0.89 6.82 -12.91
CA ASN A 53 2.13 7.24 -13.57
C ASN A 53 2.45 8.73 -13.37
N SER A 54 1.74 9.43 -12.50
CA SER A 54 1.94 10.86 -12.24
C SER A 54 2.51 11.06 -10.83
N PRO A 55 3.78 11.51 -10.69
CA PRO A 55 4.38 11.75 -9.38
C PRO A 55 3.54 12.66 -8.48
N GLY A 56 3.51 12.34 -7.19
CA GLY A 56 2.78 13.09 -6.17
C GLY A 56 1.28 12.85 -6.17
N VAL A 57 0.74 12.00 -7.05
CA VAL A 57 -0.68 11.65 -7.00
C VAL A 57 -0.94 10.67 -5.86
N ALA A 58 -1.80 11.10 -4.94
CA ALA A 58 -2.38 10.25 -3.89
C ALA A 58 -3.37 9.25 -4.49
N LEU A 59 -3.06 7.95 -4.38
CA LEU A 59 -3.85 6.88 -4.97
C LEU A 59 -4.97 6.46 -4.02
N PHE A 60 -4.60 6.08 -2.79
CA PHE A 60 -5.51 5.64 -1.73
C PHE A 60 -4.85 5.76 -0.36
N ASN A 61 -5.62 5.56 0.71
CA ASN A 61 -5.10 5.57 2.08
C ASN A 61 -5.03 4.15 2.62
N LEU A 62 -3.96 3.83 3.34
CA LEU A 62 -3.90 2.63 4.16
C LEU A 62 -4.42 2.93 5.57
N PRO A 63 -5.25 2.05 6.16
CA PRO A 63 -5.84 2.26 7.48
C PRO A 63 -4.83 2.12 8.63
N TYR A 64 -3.66 1.52 8.39
CA TYR A 64 -2.62 1.34 9.39
C TYR A 64 -1.44 2.27 9.08
N LEU A 65 -1.14 3.18 10.00
CA LEU A 65 -0.09 4.19 9.78
C LEU A 65 1.30 3.60 10.04
N PRO A 66 2.31 3.92 9.22
CA PRO A 66 3.68 3.46 9.47
C PRO A 66 4.24 4.00 10.79
N TYR A 67 5.03 3.19 11.49
CA TYR A 67 5.53 3.46 12.85
C TYR A 67 6.45 4.68 12.92
N LYS A 68 7.30 4.89 11.89
CA LYS A 68 8.20 6.05 11.80
C LYS A 68 8.38 6.48 10.35
N GLY A 69 8.12 7.75 10.10
CA GLY A 69 8.36 8.39 8.80
C GLY A 69 7.52 7.80 7.67
N GLU A 70 8.01 7.99 6.45
CA GLU A 70 7.44 7.41 5.25
C GLU A 70 8.14 6.08 4.89
N THR A 71 7.41 5.19 4.22
CA THR A 71 7.96 3.94 3.67
C THR A 71 8.13 4.09 2.17
N TRP A 72 9.35 3.88 1.69
CA TRP A 72 9.70 3.94 0.27
C TRP A 72 9.46 2.57 -0.36
N ILE A 73 8.66 2.53 -1.42
CA ILE A 73 8.23 1.29 -2.07
C ILE A 73 8.79 1.33 -3.49
N GLU A 74 9.97 0.74 -3.58
CA GLU A 74 10.88 0.80 -4.72
C GLU A 74 10.24 0.38 -6.06
N PRO A 75 10.56 1.07 -7.17
CA PRO A 75 10.98 2.47 -7.29
C PRO A 75 9.78 3.42 -7.50
N PHE A 76 8.55 2.98 -7.28
CA PHE A 76 7.37 3.66 -7.83
C PHE A 76 6.52 4.43 -6.83
N PHE A 77 6.50 4.02 -5.56
CA PHE A 77 5.50 4.47 -4.63
C PHE A 77 6.11 4.91 -3.30
N THR A 78 5.36 5.74 -2.60
CA THR A 78 5.67 6.15 -1.24
C THR A 78 4.42 5.98 -0.40
N LEU A 79 4.55 5.30 0.73
CA LEU A 79 3.56 5.33 1.80
C LEU A 79 3.96 6.44 2.78
N ARG A 80 3.21 7.53 2.77
CA ARG A 80 3.42 8.67 3.65
C ARG A 80 3.10 8.31 5.10
N SER A 81 3.66 9.08 6.03
CA SER A 81 3.44 8.91 7.48
C SER A 81 1.98 9.02 7.91
N ASN A 82 1.15 9.72 7.14
CA ASN A 82 -0.29 9.86 7.34
C ASN A 82 -1.12 8.76 6.64
N GLY A 83 -0.48 7.72 6.09
CA GLY A 83 -1.14 6.58 5.46
C GLY A 83 -1.48 6.78 3.98
N ILE A 84 -1.21 7.94 3.39
CA ILE A 84 -1.41 8.15 1.95
C ILE A 84 -0.40 7.29 1.17
N PHE A 85 -0.91 6.42 0.31
CA PHE A 85 -0.12 5.73 -0.69
C PHE A 85 -0.16 6.51 -2.00
N GLU A 86 1.00 7.01 -2.43
CA GLU A 86 1.13 7.88 -3.60
C GLU A 86 2.22 7.41 -4.56
N VAL A 87 2.20 7.97 -5.77
CA VAL A 87 3.27 7.79 -6.76
C VAL A 87 4.49 8.60 -6.32
N GLY A 88 5.60 7.92 -6.07
CA GLY A 88 6.87 8.54 -5.67
C GLY A 88 7.51 9.35 -6.81
N ALA A 89 8.53 10.15 -6.48
CA ALA A 89 9.22 11.02 -7.44
C ALA A 89 9.78 10.27 -8.66
N HIS A 90 10.23 9.03 -8.44
CA HIS A 90 10.77 8.18 -9.48
C HIS A 90 9.72 7.74 -10.53
N GLY A 91 8.41 7.85 -10.25
CA GLY A 91 7.36 7.67 -11.25
C GLY A 91 7.38 8.73 -12.37
N GLY A 92 8.22 9.77 -12.25
CA GLY A 92 8.39 10.80 -13.28
C GLY A 92 9.21 10.33 -14.47
N TYR A 93 10.06 9.34 -14.28
CA TYR A 93 10.95 8.84 -15.32
C TYR A 93 10.21 7.90 -16.29
N PRO A 94 10.38 8.05 -17.62
CA PRO A 94 9.75 7.17 -18.60
C PRO A 94 10.05 5.67 -18.41
N SER A 95 11.27 5.34 -17.95
CA SER A 95 11.68 3.96 -17.62
C SER A 95 10.89 3.36 -16.46
N ASN A 96 10.38 4.23 -15.59
CA ASN A 96 9.57 3.90 -14.44
C ASN A 96 8.12 4.30 -14.72
N LYS A 97 7.60 4.02 -15.92
CA LYS A 97 6.15 4.02 -16.14
C LYS A 97 5.66 2.60 -16.04
N ILE A 98 4.61 2.39 -15.25
CA ILE A 98 3.87 1.14 -15.31
C ILE A 98 3.11 1.19 -16.62
N ASN A 99 3.33 0.21 -17.48
CA ASN A 99 2.63 0.08 -18.77
C ASN A 99 1.96 -1.29 -18.92
N ASN A 100 2.16 -2.18 -17.95
CA ASN A 100 1.63 -3.53 -17.95
C ASN A 100 1.14 -3.88 -16.53
N PRO A 101 0.11 -4.74 -16.41
CA PRO A 101 -0.26 -5.35 -15.13
C PRO A 101 0.94 -5.93 -14.40
N ARG A 102 1.01 -5.72 -13.09
CA ARG A 102 2.04 -6.30 -12.23
C ARG A 102 1.57 -6.41 -10.79
N HIS A 103 2.23 -7.28 -10.05
CA HIS A 103 2.09 -7.32 -8.60
C HIS A 103 2.86 -6.16 -7.95
N ILE A 104 2.21 -5.52 -6.98
CA ILE A 104 2.81 -4.59 -6.03
C ILE A 104 2.64 -5.23 -4.66
N ASN A 105 3.75 -5.57 -4.03
CA ASN A 105 3.78 -6.13 -2.69
C ASN A 105 4.79 -5.35 -1.86
N PHE A 106 4.42 -5.02 -0.63
CA PHE A 106 5.33 -4.40 0.32
C PHE A 106 4.92 -4.69 1.76
N VAL A 107 5.89 -4.56 2.65
CA VAL A 107 5.73 -4.78 4.08
C VAL A 107 6.23 -3.55 4.81
N TYR A 108 5.52 -3.15 5.87
CA TYR A 108 5.96 -2.09 6.76
C TYR A 108 5.55 -2.38 8.21
N VAL A 109 6.21 -1.70 9.13
CA VAL A 109 5.85 -1.71 10.55
C VAL A 109 4.88 -0.57 10.79
N SER A 110 3.69 -0.86 11.32
CA SER A 110 2.69 0.12 11.72
C SER A 110 2.82 0.52 13.19
N ASN A 111 2.18 1.63 13.56
CA ASN A 111 1.80 1.85 14.95
C ASN A 111 0.89 0.71 15.43
N GLY A 112 0.96 0.39 16.72
CA GLY A 112 0.17 -0.67 17.38
C GLY A 112 -1.31 -0.53 17.08
#